data_AF-A0A8H4QIV7-F1
#
_entry.id   AF-A0A8H4QIV7-F1
#
_cell.length_a   1.000
_cell.length_b   1.000
_cell.length_c   1.000
_cell.angle_alpha   90.00
_cell.angle_beta   90.00
_cell.angle_gamma   90.00
#
_symmetry.space_group_name_H-M   'P 1'
#
loop_
_entity.id
_entity.type
_entity.pdbx_description
1 polymer ?
#
loop_
_entity_poly.entity_id
_entity_poly.type
_entity_poly.pdbx_seq_one_letter_code
_entity_poly.pdbx_strand_id
1 'polypeptide(L)'
;MWDPPSQAIGAPEPPKAYMPLWDLSYPPEDRRPKFAIWVSSYFKHPPNPTHDPNALLYLQSESDASRKPTIAGLTPEEVASMLEVTAGDHSETKMLERDWLGATLRQMMKAVFSSEVRRAWASTTSGGVGFYLLYGDESVWNVVYAAWYIEDLAPYVGGS
;
A
#
# COMPACT_ATOMS: atom_id res chain seq x y z
N MET A 1 1.06 10.10 6.34
CA MET A 1 1.96 9.01 5.91
C MET A 1 1.09 7.95 5.30
N TRP A 2 1.33 7.56 4.05
CA TRP A 2 0.61 6.48 3.38
C TRP A 2 1.32 5.17 3.72
N ASP A 3 0.60 4.18 4.24
CA ASP A 3 1.16 2.85 4.49
C ASP A 3 1.68 2.26 3.16
N PRO A 4 2.79 1.47 3.18
CA PRO A 4 3.40 0.96 1.96
C PRO A 4 2.40 0.06 1.21
N PRO A 5 2.02 0.42 -0.03
CA PRO A 5 1.06 -0.36 -0.80
C PRO A 5 1.73 -1.61 -1.40
N SER A 6 0.93 -2.55 -1.91
CA SER A 6 1.39 -3.78 -2.55
C SER A 6 2.41 -3.56 -3.68
N GLN A 7 2.30 -2.44 -4.41
CA GLN A 7 3.27 -2.06 -5.43
C GLN A 7 4.67 -1.79 -4.85
N ALA A 8 4.77 -1.24 -3.63
CA ALA A 8 6.04 -0.93 -2.97
C ALA A 8 6.80 -2.20 -2.52
N ILE A 9 6.14 -3.35 -2.50
CA ILE A 9 6.75 -4.66 -2.21
C ILE A 9 6.84 -5.56 -3.45
N GLY A 10 6.44 -5.05 -4.62
CA GLY A 10 6.45 -5.81 -5.87
C GLY A 10 5.43 -6.95 -5.91
N ALA A 11 4.37 -6.88 -5.10
CA ALA A 11 3.30 -7.87 -5.13
C ALA A 11 2.47 -7.72 -6.43
N PRO A 12 2.00 -8.83 -7.02
CA PRO A 12 1.14 -8.78 -8.20
C PRO A 12 -0.20 -8.12 -7.87
N GLU A 13 -0.81 -7.44 -8.83
CA GLU A 13 -2.13 -6.84 -8.62
C GLU A 13 -3.23 -7.93 -8.63
N PRO A 14 -4.16 -7.93 -7.65
CA PRO A 14 -5.33 -8.81 -7.70
C PRO A 14 -6.25 -8.43 -8.87
N PRO A 15 -7.14 -9.33 -9.35
CA PRO A 15 -7.97 -9.07 -10.52
C PRO A 15 -8.89 -7.84 -10.42
N LYS A 16 -9.30 -7.46 -9.21
CA LYS A 16 -10.16 -6.30 -8.94
C LYS A 16 -9.37 -5.03 -8.57
N ALA A 17 -8.03 -5.06 -8.67
CA ALA A 17 -7.19 -3.95 -8.29
C ALA A 17 -7.67 -2.63 -8.91
N TYR A 18 -7.83 -1.62 -8.07
CA TYR A 18 -8.32 -0.32 -8.46
C TYR A 18 -7.47 0.77 -7.83
N MET A 19 -7.10 1.78 -8.62
CA MET A 19 -6.45 2.98 -8.13
C MET A 19 -6.89 4.20 -8.97
N PRO A 20 -7.51 5.23 -8.36
CA PRO A 20 -8.02 6.38 -9.12
C PRO A 20 -6.97 7.13 -9.97
N LEU A 21 -5.69 7.06 -9.59
CA LEU A 21 -4.59 7.68 -10.37
C LEU A 21 -4.49 7.16 -11.80
N TRP A 22 -4.93 5.92 -12.06
CA TRP A 22 -4.85 5.26 -13.36
C TRP A 22 -6.22 5.04 -14.02
N ASP A 23 -7.29 5.55 -13.41
CA ASP A 23 -8.64 5.41 -13.95
C ASP A 23 -8.83 6.38 -15.13
N LEU A 24 -8.76 5.82 -16.34
CA LEU A 24 -8.88 6.57 -17.60
C LEU A 24 -10.30 7.11 -17.86
N SER A 25 -11.31 6.69 -17.08
CA SER A 25 -12.65 7.27 -17.16
C SER A 25 -12.72 8.70 -16.60
N TYR A 26 -11.73 9.10 -15.80
CA TYR A 26 -11.60 10.48 -15.31
C TYR A 26 -10.62 11.30 -16.15
N PRO A 27 -10.91 12.61 -16.33
CA PRO A 27 -9.91 13.57 -16.80
C PRO A 27 -8.63 13.52 -15.95
N PRO A 28 -7.44 13.68 -16.54
CA PRO A 28 -6.17 13.63 -15.79
C PRO A 28 -6.12 14.52 -14.54
N GLU A 29 -6.71 15.72 -14.61
CA GLU A 29 -6.80 16.70 -13.53
C GLU A 29 -7.64 16.22 -12.33
N ASP A 30 -8.62 15.34 -12.57
CA ASP A 30 -9.53 14.84 -11.53
C ASP A 30 -8.98 13.62 -10.77
N ARG A 31 -7.97 12.93 -11.35
CA ARG A 31 -7.44 11.67 -10.80
C ARG A 31 -6.73 11.86 -9.46
N ARG A 32 -5.90 12.91 -9.34
CA ARG A 32 -5.16 13.21 -8.10
C ARG A 32 -6.10 13.58 -6.94
N PRO A 33 -7.08 14.50 -7.10
CA PRO A 33 -8.08 14.75 -6.08
C PRO A 33 -8.88 13.50 -5.67
N LYS A 34 -9.33 12.70 -6.65
CA LYS A 34 -10.06 11.45 -6.36
C LYS A 34 -9.22 10.43 -5.63
N PHE A 35 -7.95 10.29 -5.99
CA PHE A 35 -7.00 9.46 -5.27
C PHE A 35 -6.81 9.93 -3.83
N ALA A 36 -6.66 11.24 -3.60
CA ALA A 36 -6.48 11.79 -2.26
C ALA A 36 -7.68 11.49 -1.36
N ILE A 37 -8.91 11.57 -1.88
CA ILE A 37 -10.11 11.18 -1.14
C ILE A 37 -10.11 9.67 -0.90
N TRP A 38 -9.93 8.87 -1.96
CA TRP A 38 -9.92 7.41 -1.89
C TRP A 38 -8.89 6.87 -0.89
N VAL A 39 -7.64 7.35 -0.90
CA VAL A 39 -6.59 6.86 0.01
C VAL A 39 -6.82 7.27 1.47
N SER A 40 -7.64 8.30 1.69
CA SER A 40 -8.01 8.78 3.03
C SER A 40 -9.31 8.17 3.58
N SER A 41 -10.05 7.43 2.76
CA SER A 41 -11.30 6.76 3.14
C SER A 41 -11.05 5.56 4.06
N TYR A 42 -12.10 5.14 4.77
CA TYR A 42 -12.06 4.01 5.70
C TYR A 42 -12.70 2.77 5.06
N PHE A 43 -11.91 1.74 4.77
CA PHE A 43 -12.37 0.53 4.09
C PHE A 43 -12.51 -0.62 5.07
N LYS A 44 -13.70 -0.78 5.65
CA LYS A 44 -13.94 -1.87 6.60
C LYS A 44 -14.07 -3.22 5.87
N HIS A 45 -12.94 -3.89 5.70
CA HIS A 45 -12.91 -5.19 5.05
C HIS A 45 -13.62 -6.26 5.88
N PRO A 46 -14.27 -7.25 5.24
CA PRO A 46 -14.78 -8.42 5.95
C PRO A 46 -13.61 -9.16 6.61
N PRO A 47 -13.80 -9.77 7.80
CA PRO A 47 -12.84 -10.69 8.35
C PRO A 47 -12.51 -11.79 7.33
N ASN A 48 -11.23 -11.97 7.01
CA ASN A 48 -10.80 -12.86 5.94
C ASN A 48 -9.60 -13.72 6.38
N PRO A 49 -9.86 -14.87 7.04
CA PRO A 49 -8.79 -15.74 7.51
C PRO A 49 -8.06 -16.47 6.37
N THR A 50 -8.56 -16.40 5.14
CA THR A 50 -8.00 -17.09 3.96
C THR A 50 -7.22 -16.16 3.04
N HIS A 51 -7.06 -14.88 3.40
CA HIS A 51 -6.39 -13.88 2.57
C HIS A 51 -6.94 -13.77 1.12
N ASP A 52 -8.23 -14.10 0.90
CA ASP A 52 -8.86 -14.01 -0.42
C ASP A 52 -8.98 -12.55 -0.89
N PRO A 53 -8.28 -12.10 -1.95
CA PRO A 53 -8.33 -10.72 -2.39
C PRO A 53 -9.74 -10.30 -2.83
N ASN A 54 -10.59 -11.24 -3.26
CA ASN A 54 -11.94 -10.92 -3.72
C ASN A 54 -12.86 -10.38 -2.61
N ALA A 55 -12.51 -10.60 -1.34
CA ALA A 55 -13.22 -10.08 -0.19
C ALA A 55 -12.82 -8.64 0.17
N LEU A 56 -11.76 -8.08 -0.42
CA LEU A 56 -11.36 -6.70 -0.18
C LEU A 56 -12.36 -5.71 -0.83
N LEU A 57 -12.41 -4.51 -0.27
CA LEU A 57 -13.18 -3.38 -0.77
C LEU A 57 -12.24 -2.47 -1.53
N TYR A 58 -12.58 -2.12 -2.77
CA TYR A 58 -11.65 -1.50 -3.71
C TYR A 58 -12.06 -0.07 -4.05
N LEU A 59 -13.36 0.19 -4.14
CA LEU A 59 -13.93 1.43 -4.62
C LEU A 59 -14.26 2.37 -3.47
N GLN A 60 -14.11 3.67 -3.68
CA GLN A 60 -14.48 4.67 -2.68
C GLN A 60 -15.94 4.55 -2.24
N SER A 61 -16.84 4.16 -3.14
CA SER A 61 -18.27 3.93 -2.84
C SER A 61 -18.53 2.77 -1.87
N GLU A 62 -17.55 1.91 -1.65
CA GLU A 62 -17.62 0.78 -0.71
C GLU A 62 -17.07 1.15 0.68
N SER A 63 -16.45 2.33 0.83
CA SER A 63 -15.93 2.81 2.11
C SER A 63 -17.05 3.14 3.12
N ASP A 64 -16.71 3.17 4.41
CA ASP A 64 -17.66 3.45 5.48
C ASP A 64 -18.23 4.87 5.38
N ALA A 65 -19.46 4.96 4.88
CA ALA A 65 -20.17 6.23 4.69
C ALA A 65 -20.46 6.98 6.01
N SER A 66 -20.40 6.32 7.16
CA SER A 66 -20.57 6.96 8.47
C SER A 66 -19.32 7.72 8.91
N ARG A 67 -18.17 7.45 8.28
CA ARG A 67 -16.88 8.07 8.60
C ARG A 67 -16.41 8.94 7.46
N LYS A 68 -16.56 10.24 7.66
CA LYS A 68 -16.07 11.22 6.69
C LYS A 68 -14.53 11.30 6.78
N PRO A 69 -13.80 11.05 5.68
CA PRO A 69 -12.35 11.26 5.69
C PRO A 69 -12.04 12.75 5.92
N THR A 70 -10.96 13.05 6.63
CA THR A 70 -10.59 14.43 7.00
C THR A 70 -10.54 15.34 5.78
N ILE A 71 -10.01 14.84 4.66
CA ILE A 71 -9.88 15.60 3.41
C ILE A 71 -11.23 16.04 2.82
N ALA A 72 -12.32 15.31 3.08
CA ALA A 72 -13.64 15.67 2.59
C ALA A 72 -14.26 16.86 3.36
N GLY A 73 -13.67 17.25 4.49
CA GLY A 73 -14.05 18.44 5.25
C GLY A 73 -13.33 19.71 4.81
N LEU A 74 -12.29 19.59 3.99
CA LEU A 74 -11.40 20.70 3.61
C LEU A 74 -11.90 21.42 2.35
N THR A 75 -11.63 22.71 2.24
CA THR A 75 -11.81 23.45 1.00
C THR A 75 -10.75 23.04 -0.04
N PRO A 76 -10.97 23.28 -1.35
CA PRO A 76 -9.95 23.04 -2.36
C PRO A 76 -8.61 23.73 -2.06
N GLU A 77 -8.64 24.94 -1.50
CA GLU A 77 -7.45 25.71 -1.11
C GLU A 77 -6.71 25.05 0.07
N GLU A 78 -7.45 24.58 1.08
CA GLU A 78 -6.87 23.84 2.20
C GLU A 78 -6.23 22.53 1.73
N VAL A 79 -6.92 21.78 0.86
CA VAL A 79 -6.37 20.57 0.24
C VAL A 79 -5.09 20.89 -0.54
N ALA A 80 -5.10 21.94 -1.36
CA ALA A 80 -3.93 22.37 -2.13
C ALA A 80 -2.76 22.80 -1.22
N SER A 81 -3.05 23.39 -0.05
CA SER A 81 -2.02 23.78 0.92
C SER A 81 -1.40 22.59 1.68
N MET A 82 -2.12 21.47 1.77
CA MET A 82 -1.69 20.27 2.50
C MET A 82 -1.04 19.21 1.60
N LEU A 83 -1.28 19.26 0.28
CA LEU A 83 -0.79 18.28 -0.67
C LEU A 83 0.30 18.87 -1.57
N GLU A 84 1.47 18.22 -1.57
CA GLU A 84 2.47 18.45 -2.61
C GLU A 84 2.10 17.63 -3.85
N VAL A 85 1.32 18.23 -4.75
CA VAL A 85 0.80 17.54 -5.94
C VAL A 85 1.90 17.11 -6.91
N THR A 86 3.09 17.74 -6.87
CA THR A 86 4.22 17.37 -7.74
C THR A 86 5.14 16.32 -7.12
N ALA A 87 4.88 15.88 -5.87
CA ALA A 87 5.72 14.91 -5.19
C ALA A 87 5.92 13.63 -6.02
N GLY A 88 4.87 13.15 -6.70
CA GLY A 88 4.98 11.98 -7.57
C GLY A 88 5.97 12.14 -8.73
N ASP A 89 6.04 13.35 -9.30
CA ASP A 89 6.90 13.66 -10.45
C ASP A 89 8.37 13.80 -10.06
N HIS A 90 8.62 14.11 -8.78
CA HIS A 90 9.95 14.33 -8.19
C HIS A 90 10.43 13.22 -7.25
N SER A 91 9.64 12.16 -7.05
CA SER A 91 9.96 11.04 -6.15
C SER A 91 10.15 9.73 -6.91
N GLU A 92 10.45 8.67 -6.16
CA GLU A 92 10.58 7.30 -6.64
C GLU A 92 9.25 6.65 -7.01
N THR A 93 8.18 7.43 -7.28
CA THR A 93 6.87 6.89 -7.68
C THR A 93 6.97 6.01 -8.93
N LYS A 94 7.92 6.32 -9.84
CA LYS A 94 8.22 5.47 -11.01
C LYS A 94 8.67 4.05 -10.65
N MET A 95 9.25 3.84 -9.46
CA MET A 95 9.64 2.51 -8.97
C MET A 95 8.43 1.65 -8.57
N LEU A 96 7.23 2.24 -8.50
CA LEU A 96 5.98 1.53 -8.25
C LEU A 96 5.30 1.06 -9.55
N GLU A 97 5.86 1.39 -10.72
CA GLU A 97 5.33 0.97 -12.02
C GLU A 97 5.59 -0.52 -12.30
N ARG A 98 4.79 -1.10 -13.21
CA ARG A 98 4.81 -2.55 -13.51
C ARG A 98 6.18 -3.09 -13.89
N ASP A 99 6.97 -2.30 -14.63
CA ASP A 99 8.31 -2.68 -15.08
C ASP A 99 9.30 -2.87 -13.93
N TRP A 100 9.03 -2.25 -12.77
CA TRP A 100 9.87 -2.34 -11.58
C TRP A 100 9.43 -3.42 -10.59
N LEU A 101 8.20 -3.96 -10.70
CA LEU A 101 7.65 -4.91 -9.72
C LEU A 101 8.58 -6.10 -9.44
N GLY A 102 9.21 -6.66 -10.48
CA GLY A 102 10.15 -7.78 -10.30
C GLY A 102 11.41 -7.39 -9.54
N ALA A 103 11.94 -6.18 -9.75
CA ALA A 103 13.09 -5.67 -9.01
C ALA A 103 12.70 -5.36 -7.55
N THR A 104 11.57 -4.70 -7.35
CA THR A 104 11.01 -4.38 -6.03
C THR A 104 10.73 -5.64 -5.22
N LEU A 105 10.15 -6.68 -5.82
CA LEU A 105 9.92 -7.97 -5.17
C LEU A 105 11.24 -8.60 -4.73
N ARG A 106 12.27 -8.63 -5.59
CA ARG A 106 13.58 -9.17 -5.20
C ARG A 106 14.21 -8.41 -4.03
N GLN A 107 14.08 -7.09 -4.01
CA GLN A 107 14.59 -6.27 -2.91
C GLN A 107 13.82 -6.53 -1.61
N MET A 108 12.48 -6.58 -1.68
CA MET A 108 11.65 -6.94 -0.52
C MET A 108 12.02 -8.33 0.00
N MET A 109 12.10 -9.34 -0.88
CA MET A 109 12.45 -10.70 -0.50
C MET A 109 13.81 -10.77 0.20
N LYS A 110 14.80 -10.04 -0.33
CA LYS A 110 16.13 -9.95 0.27
C LYS A 110 16.09 -9.23 1.62
N ALA A 111 15.39 -8.11 1.73
CA ALA A 111 15.32 -7.31 2.95
C ALA A 111 14.59 -8.05 4.10
N VAL A 112 13.46 -8.70 3.79
CA VAL A 112 12.58 -9.32 4.79
C VAL A 112 13.03 -10.74 5.14
N PHE A 113 13.47 -11.53 4.15
CA PHE A 113 13.66 -12.97 4.33
C PHE A 113 15.12 -13.47 4.23
N SER A 114 16.06 -12.67 3.73
CA SER A 114 17.46 -13.13 3.64
C SER A 114 18.10 -13.25 5.02
N SER A 115 18.49 -14.47 5.41
CA SER A 115 19.21 -14.68 6.68
C SER A 115 20.55 -13.93 6.73
N GLU A 116 21.21 -13.73 5.59
CA GLU A 116 22.42 -12.92 5.49
C GLU A 116 22.16 -11.45 5.83
N VAL A 117 21.15 -10.83 5.21
CA VAL A 117 20.79 -9.43 5.48
C VAL A 117 20.32 -9.26 6.92
N ARG A 118 19.49 -10.19 7.43
CA ARG A 118 19.02 -10.15 8.82
C ARG A 118 20.17 -10.28 9.81
N ARG A 119 21.16 -11.14 9.55
CA ARG A 119 22.38 -11.23 10.38
C ARG A 119 23.20 -9.94 10.32
N ALA A 120 23.36 -9.37 9.12
CA ALA A 120 24.08 -8.11 8.96
C ALA A 120 23.41 -6.99 9.79
N TRP A 121 22.08 -6.87 9.75
CA TRP A 121 21.37 -5.87 10.54
C TRP A 121 21.39 -6.19 12.05
N ALA A 122 21.23 -7.45 12.43
CA ALA A 122 21.35 -7.89 13.83
C ALA A 122 22.75 -7.63 14.41
N SER A 123 23.81 -7.67 13.60
CA SER A 123 25.16 -7.34 14.09
C SER A 123 25.33 -5.86 14.46
N THR A 124 24.43 -4.99 13.99
CA THR A 124 24.43 -3.56 14.30
C THR A 124 23.58 -3.20 15.52
N THR A 125 22.78 -4.13 16.04
CA THR A 125 21.89 -3.91 17.18
C THR A 125 22.12 -4.98 18.25
N SER A 126 22.36 -4.56 19.49
CA SER A 126 22.68 -5.47 20.61
C SER A 126 21.57 -6.46 20.99
N GLY A 127 20.38 -6.36 20.39
CA GLY A 127 19.22 -7.25 20.63
C GLY A 127 18.67 -7.94 19.38
N GLY A 128 19.38 -7.91 18.25
CA GLY A 128 18.86 -8.37 16.96
C GLY A 128 17.88 -7.38 16.31
N VAL A 129 17.32 -7.74 15.15
CA VAL A 129 16.36 -6.91 14.41
C VAL A 129 15.05 -7.65 14.23
N GLY A 130 14.00 -7.09 14.85
CA GLY A 130 12.62 -7.46 14.62
C GLY A 130 12.03 -6.59 13.50
N PHE A 131 11.21 -7.21 12.64
CA PHE A 131 10.43 -6.49 11.63
C PHE A 131 8.97 -6.52 12.05
N TYR A 132 8.35 -5.36 11.99
CA TYR A 132 6.93 -5.19 12.23
C TYR A 132 6.32 -4.54 11.00
N LEU A 133 5.27 -5.14 10.48
CA LEU A 133 4.41 -4.51 9.51
C LEU A 133 3.20 -3.94 10.25
N LEU A 134 3.05 -2.63 10.20
CA LEU A 134 1.93 -1.92 10.81
C LEU A 134 1.00 -1.46 9.69
N TYR A 135 -0.28 -1.78 9.80
CA TYR A 135 -1.32 -1.31 8.91
C TYR A 135 -2.65 -1.21 9.68
N GLY A 136 -3.57 -0.38 9.18
CA GLY A 136 -4.92 -0.25 9.71
C GLY A 136 -5.85 -1.35 9.21
N ASP A 137 -6.79 -1.77 10.04
CA ASP A 137 -7.88 -2.70 9.68
C ASP A 137 -8.88 -2.09 8.68
N GLU A 138 -8.85 -0.76 8.53
CA GLU A 138 -9.65 0.01 7.57
C GLU A 138 -8.80 0.71 6.49
N SER A 139 -7.54 0.30 6.31
CA SER A 139 -6.67 0.82 5.25
C SER A 139 -7.18 0.40 3.86
N VAL A 140 -6.75 1.12 2.82
CA VAL A 140 -7.04 0.75 1.41
C VAL A 140 -6.57 -0.68 1.08
N TRP A 141 -7.27 -1.33 0.14
CA TRP A 141 -7.05 -2.74 -0.21
C TRP A 141 -5.58 -3.10 -0.45
N ASN A 142 -4.80 -2.20 -1.08
CA ASN A 142 -3.42 -2.51 -1.47
C ASN A 142 -2.47 -2.55 -0.28
N VAL A 143 -2.81 -1.94 0.85
CA VAL A 143 -2.05 -2.03 2.10
C VAL A 143 -2.34 -3.36 2.79
N VAL A 144 -3.63 -3.69 2.95
CA VAL A 144 -4.05 -4.96 3.57
C VAL A 144 -3.56 -6.16 2.75
N TYR A 145 -3.70 -6.07 1.42
CA TYR A 145 -3.19 -7.09 0.51
C TYR A 145 -1.66 -7.24 0.56
N ALA A 146 -0.91 -6.14 0.76
CA ALA A 146 0.54 -6.20 0.92
C ALA A 146 0.93 -7.01 2.17
N ALA A 147 0.20 -6.82 3.27
CA ALA A 147 0.42 -7.57 4.49
C ALA A 147 0.17 -9.06 4.30
N TRP A 148 -1.00 -9.42 3.75
CA TRP A 148 -1.34 -10.81 3.44
C TRP A 148 -0.31 -11.46 2.52
N TYR A 149 0.14 -10.74 1.48
CA TYR A 149 1.14 -11.25 0.56
C TYR A 149 2.48 -11.56 1.25
N ILE A 150 2.94 -10.72 2.18
CA ILE A 150 4.16 -10.98 2.96
C ILE A 150 3.96 -12.18 3.91
N GLU A 151 2.81 -12.25 4.58
CA GLU A 151 2.46 -13.35 5.49
C GLU A 151 2.40 -14.69 4.75
N ASP A 152 1.80 -14.72 3.56
CA ASP A 152 1.71 -15.92 2.72
C ASP A 152 3.07 -16.38 2.19
N LEU A 153 4.01 -15.44 1.99
CA LEU A 153 5.38 -15.79 1.60
C LEU A 153 6.16 -16.41 2.77
N ALA A 154 5.93 -15.95 4.00
CA ALA A 154 6.77 -16.30 5.16
C ALA A 154 7.00 -17.82 5.36
N PRO A 155 6.01 -18.72 5.21
CA PRO A 155 6.23 -20.17 5.31
C PRO A 155 7.20 -20.75 4.27
N TYR A 156 7.28 -20.14 3.08
CA TYR A 156 8.09 -20.67 1.96
C TYR A 156 9.54 -20.19 1.98
N VAL A 157 9.84 -19.16 2.78
CA VAL A 157 11.18 -18.57 2.87
C VAL A 157 11.76 -18.54 4.29
N GLY A 158 10.94 -18.77 5.31
CA GLY A 158 11.35 -18.89 6.71
C GLY A 158 11.83 -20.28 7.13
N GLY A 159 11.88 -21.25 6.21
CA GLY A 159 12.41 -22.59 6.45
C GLY A 159 13.94 -22.63 6.40
N SER A 160 14.60 -22.15 7.46
CA SER A 160 16.02 -22.46 7.77
C SER A 160 16.32 -22.26 9.25
#